data_AF-A0A8H5BMG7-F1
#
_entry.id   AF-A0A8H5BMG7-F1
#
_cell.length_a   1.000
_cell.length_b   1.000
_cell.length_c   1.000
_cell.angle_alpha   90.00
_cell.angle_beta   90.00
_cell.angle_gamma   90.00
#
_symmetry.space_group_name_H-M   'P 1'
#
loop_
_entity.id
_entity.type
_entity.pdbx_description
1 polymer ?
#
loop_
_entity_poly.entity_id
_entity_poly.type
_entity_poly.pdbx_seq_one_letter_code
_entity_poly.pdbx_strand_id
1 'polypeptide(L)'
;MATTTDTATGKADVNGRLDAISKHLAAERLVLVLPDGGRVTVSSPSSPSSPSSPSSISSTVLSSPSSTNTAKGGERGTILVDGVAVAEYAVDRERTYALDITAVGTPFEGRTTHVPRYPLVVLSLPSPSPSHTSETAGEMKLEDVWVALYALFTMYHAQEQVPLCVGALENWEVVVEYLLVSGLARTHPSLSSASSTSTTASTSPPTTTQRPGMTNQTPEISTKQTPKLPSNQTNEIYFVSRAAFWQAAGTAGFHPRLNWLLQKSVPPPFPSVPSFTRNEKVIAKHPLRARKPAPGQVMYRRWCAAVGQMLELVCFDLEGVSSREEEFVEVDDDDDEEGRKGKGSGGKRKLRLSKHLAAFHKWHNDPRVAAAWGEAGSVAKHRAYIEGQYRDEHSVPCMFSWDGEMMGYVEVNWTREDHVREHFPEDVGVGMWDRGIHVLVGERRFLGAVRSEIWMRSLCHYIFLNDPRTNRVVGEPDHGNPAILRLVDDSGFYKPNTFDFPYKRSTLVLHPREKFFVQCNLY
;
A
#
# COMPACT_ATOMS: atom_id res chain seq x y z
N MET A 1 37.67 -17.53 -22.57
CA MET A 1 36.35 -18.09 -22.89
C MET A 1 35.70 -18.53 -21.59
N ALA A 2 34.83 -17.70 -21.02
CA ALA A 2 33.95 -18.07 -19.92
C ALA A 2 32.65 -17.31 -20.16
N THR A 3 31.64 -18.06 -20.61
CA THR A 3 30.28 -17.62 -20.87
C THR A 3 29.54 -17.47 -19.55
N THR A 4 29.18 -16.25 -19.19
CA THR A 4 28.19 -15.95 -18.14
C THR A 4 26.79 -15.94 -18.76
N THR A 5 26.01 -16.96 -18.44
CA THR A 5 24.59 -17.09 -18.75
C THR A 5 23.74 -16.35 -17.71
N ASP A 6 23.08 -15.29 -18.18
CA ASP A 6 21.69 -14.85 -17.95
C ASP A 6 20.99 -15.19 -16.60
N THR A 7 20.64 -14.14 -15.84
CA THR A 7 19.80 -14.18 -14.61
C THR A 7 18.56 -13.28 -14.72
N ALA A 8 17.94 -13.21 -15.90
CA ALA A 8 16.78 -12.34 -16.16
C ALA A 8 15.37 -12.97 -15.91
N THR A 9 15.24 -14.20 -15.42
CA THR A 9 13.95 -14.95 -15.47
C THR A 9 13.06 -14.91 -14.21
N GLY A 10 13.47 -14.29 -13.10
CA GLY A 10 12.74 -14.39 -11.82
C GLY A 10 11.55 -13.44 -11.59
N LYS A 11 11.36 -12.39 -12.41
CA LYS A 11 10.37 -11.32 -12.12
C LYS A 11 9.00 -11.47 -12.79
N ALA A 12 8.88 -12.32 -13.81
CA ALA A 12 7.65 -12.47 -14.61
C ALA A 12 6.65 -13.50 -14.04
N ASP A 13 7.03 -14.25 -13.01
CA ASP A 13 6.36 -15.50 -12.64
C ASP A 13 5.25 -15.32 -11.58
N VAL A 14 5.40 -14.36 -10.64
CA VAL A 14 4.46 -14.15 -9.52
C VAL A 14 3.08 -13.66 -9.99
N ASN A 15 3.02 -12.87 -11.07
CA ASN A 15 1.77 -12.32 -11.63
C ASN A 15 0.85 -13.40 -12.27
N GLY A 16 1.42 -14.47 -12.83
CA GLY A 16 0.63 -15.59 -13.37
C GLY A 16 0.01 -16.49 -12.30
N ARG A 17 0.48 -16.39 -11.05
CA ARG A 17 0.22 -17.36 -9.97
C ARG A 17 -0.85 -16.93 -8.98
N LEU A 18 -1.07 -15.62 -8.77
CA LEU A 18 -2.27 -15.10 -8.07
C LEU A 18 -3.56 -15.35 -8.90
N ASP A 19 -3.44 -15.33 -10.22
CA ASP A 19 -4.50 -15.70 -11.16
C ASP A 19 -4.86 -17.20 -11.01
N ALA A 20 -3.87 -18.06 -10.71
CA ALA A 20 -4.12 -19.46 -10.37
C ALA A 20 -4.92 -19.59 -9.06
N ILE A 21 -4.56 -18.86 -7.98
CA ILE A 21 -5.30 -18.94 -6.69
C ILE A 21 -6.77 -18.52 -6.86
N SER A 22 -7.04 -17.43 -7.58
CA SER A 22 -8.42 -17.02 -7.89
C SER A 22 -9.17 -18.07 -8.73
N LYS A 23 -8.49 -18.70 -9.70
CA LYS A 23 -9.04 -19.79 -10.52
C LYS A 23 -9.28 -21.08 -9.72
N HIS A 24 -8.41 -21.44 -8.77
CA HIS A 24 -8.58 -22.61 -7.90
C HIS A 24 -9.75 -22.40 -6.91
N LEU A 25 -9.93 -21.17 -6.40
CA LEU A 25 -11.05 -20.80 -5.52
C LEU A 25 -12.40 -20.80 -6.25
N ALA A 26 -12.45 -20.34 -7.50
CA ALA A 26 -13.64 -20.41 -8.34
C ALA A 26 -14.00 -21.86 -8.75
N ALA A 27 -13.05 -22.79 -8.66
CA ALA A 27 -13.20 -24.19 -9.06
C ALA A 27 -13.29 -25.19 -7.88
N GLU A 28 -13.50 -24.71 -6.65
CA GLU A 28 -13.62 -25.53 -5.42
C GLU A 28 -12.42 -26.46 -5.14
N ARG A 29 -11.20 -26.07 -5.55
CA ARG A 29 -10.03 -26.96 -5.50
C ARG A 29 -9.14 -26.81 -4.27
N LEU A 30 -9.48 -25.90 -3.35
CA LEU A 30 -8.81 -25.74 -2.07
C LEU A 30 -9.50 -26.65 -1.03
N VAL A 31 -8.75 -27.60 -0.48
CA VAL A 31 -9.26 -28.55 0.52
C VAL A 31 -8.41 -28.49 1.79
N LEU A 32 -9.08 -28.36 2.93
CA LEU A 32 -8.46 -28.39 4.25
C LEU A 32 -8.67 -29.77 4.86
N VAL A 33 -7.58 -30.43 5.25
CA VAL A 33 -7.61 -31.65 6.04
C VAL A 33 -7.43 -31.26 7.50
N LEU A 34 -8.49 -31.43 8.27
CA LEU A 34 -8.55 -31.11 9.69
C LEU A 34 -7.83 -32.18 10.53
N PRO A 35 -7.45 -31.86 11.78
CA PRO A 35 -6.76 -32.79 12.69
C PRO A 35 -7.49 -34.10 12.99
N ASP A 36 -8.81 -34.10 12.86
CA ASP A 36 -9.67 -35.27 13.03
C ASP A 36 -9.85 -36.10 11.73
N GLY A 37 -9.18 -35.70 10.65
CA GLY A 37 -9.32 -36.29 9.31
C GLY A 37 -10.50 -35.75 8.51
N GLY A 38 -11.27 -34.79 9.05
CA GLY A 38 -12.34 -34.10 8.34
C GLY A 38 -11.81 -33.31 7.14
N ARG A 39 -12.60 -33.23 6.07
CA ARG A 39 -12.26 -32.45 4.87
C ARG A 39 -13.22 -31.27 4.69
N VAL A 40 -12.68 -30.08 4.54
CA VAL A 40 -13.44 -28.86 4.23
C VAL A 40 -13.02 -28.35 2.86
N THR A 41 -13.97 -28.34 1.91
CA THR A 41 -13.78 -27.73 0.60
C THR A 41 -14.07 -26.23 0.70
N VAL A 42 -13.18 -25.41 0.18
CA VAL A 42 -13.28 -23.94 0.27
C VAL A 42 -13.71 -23.38 -1.08
N SER A 43 -14.89 -22.73 -1.11
CA SER A 43 -15.51 -22.13 -2.30
C SER A 43 -15.48 -20.61 -2.24
N SER A 44 -15.37 -19.94 -3.40
CA SER A 44 -15.51 -18.47 -3.48
C SER A 44 -16.90 -18.01 -3.00
N PRO A 45 -17.02 -16.87 -2.29
CA PRO A 45 -18.32 -16.25 -2.05
C PRO A 45 -18.93 -15.85 -3.40
N SER A 46 -20.04 -16.48 -3.79
CA SER A 46 -20.75 -16.19 -5.04
C SER A 46 -21.14 -14.70 -5.11
N SER A 47 -20.87 -14.05 -6.23
CA SER A 47 -21.35 -12.69 -6.51
C SER A 47 -22.88 -12.63 -6.38
N PRO A 48 -23.45 -11.63 -5.67
CA PRO A 48 -24.89 -11.50 -5.61
C PRO A 48 -25.42 -11.06 -6.98
N SER A 49 -26.11 -11.97 -7.67
CA SER A 49 -27.01 -11.59 -8.77
C SER A 49 -28.14 -10.71 -8.24
N SER A 50 -28.58 -9.78 -9.08
CA SER A 50 -29.57 -8.70 -8.87
C SER A 50 -30.78 -8.98 -7.94
N PRO A 51 -31.40 -7.93 -7.36
CA PRO A 51 -32.27 -8.06 -6.20
C PRO A 51 -33.67 -8.52 -6.63
N SER A 52 -33.87 -9.83 -6.67
CA SER A 52 -35.18 -10.43 -6.46
C SER A 52 -35.11 -11.22 -5.16
N SER A 53 -35.98 -10.90 -4.19
CA SER A 53 -36.25 -11.73 -3.00
C SER A 53 -36.43 -13.21 -3.40
N PRO A 54 -36.28 -14.27 -2.56
CA PRO A 54 -36.14 -14.37 -1.10
C PRO A 54 -35.21 -15.56 -0.64
N SER A 55 -35.45 -16.10 0.57
CA SER A 55 -35.23 -17.50 1.01
C SER A 55 -33.83 -18.01 1.41
N SER A 56 -33.72 -18.34 2.70
CA SER A 56 -32.87 -19.34 3.36
C SER A 56 -31.52 -19.70 2.70
N ILE A 57 -30.47 -19.05 3.20
CA ILE A 57 -29.11 -19.60 3.15
C ILE A 57 -29.12 -20.89 3.98
N SER A 58 -28.91 -22.04 3.34
CA SER A 58 -28.64 -23.29 4.04
C SER A 58 -27.23 -23.21 4.64
N SER A 59 -27.12 -22.67 5.85
CA SER A 59 -25.97 -22.90 6.70
C SER A 59 -26.01 -24.36 7.13
N THR A 60 -25.19 -25.21 6.51
CA THR A 60 -24.78 -26.43 7.20
C THR A 60 -23.94 -25.97 8.38
N VAL A 61 -24.60 -25.84 9.53
CA VAL A 61 -24.04 -25.41 10.80
C VAL A 61 -22.79 -26.24 11.07
N LEU A 62 -21.62 -25.58 11.04
CA LEU A 62 -20.42 -26.08 11.67
C LEU A 62 -20.72 -26.17 13.17
N SER A 63 -21.07 -27.37 13.64
CA SER A 63 -21.04 -27.66 15.06
C SER A 63 -19.60 -27.50 15.54
N SER A 64 -19.40 -26.64 16.55
CA SER A 64 -18.16 -26.60 17.33
C SER A 64 -17.73 -28.03 17.66
N PRO A 65 -16.44 -28.41 17.49
CA PRO A 65 -16.01 -29.76 17.75
C PRO A 65 -16.35 -30.12 19.20
N SER A 66 -17.13 -31.19 19.36
CA SER A 66 -17.52 -31.74 20.65
C SER A 66 -16.27 -32.05 21.46
N SER A 67 -16.25 -31.59 22.70
CA SER A 67 -15.18 -31.76 23.68
C SER A 67 -15.01 -33.22 24.11
N THR A 68 -14.46 -34.08 23.25
CA THR A 68 -14.09 -35.46 23.62
C THR A 68 -12.97 -35.99 22.73
N ASN A 69 -11.73 -35.54 22.97
CA ASN A 69 -10.59 -36.43 23.23
C ASN A 69 -9.33 -35.59 23.47
N THR A 70 -8.86 -35.61 24.71
CA THR A 70 -7.58 -35.04 25.13
C THR A 70 -6.42 -35.89 24.60
N ALA A 71 -5.79 -35.45 23.51
CA ALA A 71 -4.42 -35.85 23.18
C ALA A 71 -3.49 -34.68 23.53
N LYS A 72 -2.42 -34.95 24.31
CA LYS A 72 -1.36 -34.01 24.70
C LYS A 72 -0.42 -33.63 23.52
N GLY A 73 -0.97 -33.39 22.34
CA GLY A 73 -0.24 -32.92 21.16
C GLY A 73 -1.13 -31.97 20.38
N GLY A 74 -0.60 -30.79 20.02
CA GLY A 74 -1.35 -29.75 19.32
C GLY A 74 -2.07 -30.27 18.07
N GLU A 75 -3.23 -29.69 17.77
CA GLU A 75 -4.03 -29.99 16.58
C GLU A 75 -3.22 -29.67 15.31
N ARG A 76 -2.94 -30.67 14.48
CA ARG A 76 -2.23 -30.52 13.21
C ARG A 76 -3.16 -30.74 12.03
N GLY A 77 -3.07 -29.90 11.01
CA GLY A 77 -3.82 -30.07 9.76
C GLY A 77 -2.95 -29.81 8.54
N THR A 78 -3.48 -30.17 7.38
CA THR A 78 -2.80 -30.02 6.09
C THR A 78 -3.68 -29.24 5.13
N ILE A 79 -3.06 -28.31 4.40
CA ILE A 79 -3.70 -27.48 3.37
C ILE A 79 -3.34 -28.07 2.02
N LEU A 80 -4.36 -28.44 1.24
CA LEU A 80 -4.22 -29.05 -0.08
C LEU A 80 -4.73 -28.11 -1.18
N VAL A 81 -3.97 -27.97 -2.27
CA VAL A 81 -4.42 -27.35 -3.52
C VAL A 81 -4.37 -28.41 -4.61
N ASP A 82 -5.50 -28.65 -5.28
CA ASP A 82 -5.61 -29.67 -6.32
C ASP A 82 -5.16 -31.08 -5.83
N GLY A 83 -5.36 -31.36 -4.53
CA GLY A 83 -4.96 -32.61 -3.88
C GLY A 83 -3.47 -32.70 -3.48
N VAL A 84 -2.67 -31.67 -3.77
CA VAL A 84 -1.25 -31.57 -3.40
C VAL A 84 -1.12 -30.79 -2.09
N ALA A 85 -0.38 -31.34 -1.13
CA ALA A 85 -0.10 -30.62 0.11
C ALA A 85 0.84 -29.44 -0.16
N VAL A 86 0.41 -28.24 0.23
CA VAL A 86 1.17 -26.99 0.06
C VAL A 86 1.64 -26.41 1.39
N ALA A 87 0.93 -26.68 2.48
CA ALA A 87 1.33 -26.28 3.82
C ALA A 87 0.76 -27.22 4.89
N GLU A 88 1.45 -27.32 6.02
CA GLU A 88 0.92 -27.87 7.26
C GLU A 88 0.78 -26.75 8.29
N TYR A 89 -0.19 -26.90 9.20
CA TYR A 89 -0.35 -25.99 10.32
C TYR A 89 -0.53 -26.78 11.62
N ALA A 90 0.00 -26.24 12.71
CA ALA A 90 -0.19 -26.75 14.06
C ALA A 90 -0.77 -25.66 14.96
N VAL A 91 -1.81 -25.99 15.72
CA VAL A 91 -2.45 -25.08 16.68
C VAL A 91 -1.91 -25.36 18.07
N ASP A 92 -1.20 -24.38 18.62
CA ASP A 92 -0.72 -24.40 19.99
C ASP A 92 -1.73 -23.68 20.89
N ARG A 93 -2.53 -24.47 21.61
CA ARG A 93 -3.56 -23.98 22.52
C ARG A 93 -3.01 -23.49 23.87
N GLU A 94 -1.76 -23.82 24.21
CA GLU A 94 -1.12 -23.37 25.45
C GLU A 94 -0.61 -21.93 25.29
N ARG A 95 -0.09 -21.60 24.11
CA ARG A 95 0.33 -20.24 23.76
C ARG A 95 -0.79 -19.48 23.07
N THR A 96 -1.50 -18.66 23.84
CA THR A 96 -2.53 -17.75 23.32
C THR A 96 -2.06 -16.30 23.35
N TYR A 97 -2.47 -15.51 22.37
CA TYR A 97 -2.05 -14.11 22.21
C TYR A 97 -3.25 -13.20 21.89
N ALA A 98 -3.21 -11.98 22.39
CA ALA A 98 -4.20 -10.93 22.07
C ALA A 98 -3.47 -9.73 21.47
N LEU A 99 -4.07 -9.13 20.45
CA LEU A 99 -3.64 -7.85 19.90
C LEU A 99 -4.52 -6.74 20.50
N ASP A 100 -4.01 -6.05 21.52
CA ASP A 100 -4.65 -4.83 22.03
C ASP A 100 -4.23 -3.64 21.17
N ILE A 101 -5.01 -3.42 20.12
CA ILE A 101 -4.85 -2.35 19.15
C ILE A 101 -4.69 -0.95 19.78
N THR A 102 -5.29 -0.72 20.96
CA THR A 102 -5.31 0.60 21.61
C THR A 102 -4.09 0.84 22.49
N ALA A 103 -3.46 -0.23 22.99
CA ALA A 103 -2.27 -0.13 23.83
C ALA A 103 -0.97 -0.47 23.09
N VAL A 104 -1.01 -0.77 21.79
CA VAL A 104 0.19 -1.06 20.98
C VAL A 104 1.26 0.02 21.15
N GLY A 105 2.48 -0.39 21.52
CA GLY A 105 3.63 0.49 21.71
C GLY A 105 3.59 1.31 23.00
N THR A 106 2.65 1.06 23.91
CA THR A 106 2.53 1.75 25.20
C THR A 106 2.95 0.83 26.36
N PRO A 107 3.21 1.37 27.57
CA PRO A 107 3.46 0.55 28.76
C PRO A 107 2.29 -0.36 29.18
N PHE A 108 1.10 -0.16 28.59
CA PHE A 108 -0.10 -0.93 28.86
C PHE A 108 -0.32 -2.07 27.86
N GLU A 109 0.53 -2.20 26.84
CA GLU A 109 0.43 -3.28 25.86
C GLU A 109 0.47 -4.66 26.55
N GLY A 110 -0.47 -5.53 26.21
CA GLY A 110 -0.60 -6.86 26.80
C GLY A 110 -1.19 -6.89 28.22
N ARG A 111 -1.56 -5.74 28.82
CA ARG A 111 -2.20 -5.69 30.14
C ARG A 111 -3.71 -5.86 30.11
N THR A 112 -4.35 -5.71 28.95
CA THR A 112 -5.81 -5.86 28.82
C THR A 112 -6.24 -7.31 28.89
N THR A 113 -7.21 -7.60 29.75
CA THR A 113 -7.82 -8.94 29.91
C THR A 113 -9.12 -9.11 29.12
N HIS A 114 -9.71 -8.02 28.64
CA HIS A 114 -11.00 -8.02 27.93
C HIS A 114 -10.87 -8.21 26.41
N VAL A 115 -9.64 -8.14 25.87
CA VAL A 115 -9.37 -8.39 24.45
C VAL A 115 -9.28 -9.91 24.21
N PRO A 116 -10.02 -10.47 23.24
CA PRO A 116 -9.96 -11.89 22.94
C PRO A 116 -8.54 -12.37 22.64
N ARG A 117 -8.16 -13.50 23.24
CA ARG A 117 -6.90 -14.20 22.97
C ARG A 117 -7.15 -15.37 22.02
N TYR A 118 -6.28 -15.55 21.06
CA TYR A 118 -6.35 -16.64 20.10
C TYR A 118 -5.13 -17.56 20.21
N PRO A 119 -5.28 -18.88 19.98
CA PRO A 119 -4.16 -19.81 19.93
C PRO A 119 -3.12 -19.43 18.88
N LEU A 120 -1.86 -19.75 19.14
CA LEU A 120 -0.80 -19.61 18.14
C LEU A 120 -0.94 -20.68 17.08
N VAL A 121 -0.90 -20.26 15.82
CA VAL A 121 -0.78 -21.14 14.67
C VAL A 121 0.67 -21.16 14.23
N VAL A 122 1.25 -22.35 14.12
CA VAL A 122 2.59 -22.57 13.55
C VAL A 122 2.40 -23.10 12.14
N LEU A 123 2.96 -22.40 11.15
CA LEU A 123 2.94 -22.82 9.75
C LEU A 123 4.25 -23.52 9.39
N SER A 124 4.17 -24.65 8.72
CA SER A 124 5.32 -25.44 8.28
C SER A 124 5.11 -25.98 6.87
N LEU A 125 6.19 -26.44 6.25
CA LEU A 125 6.08 -27.21 5.02
C LEU A 125 5.39 -28.57 5.27
N PRO A 126 4.74 -29.13 4.24
CA PRO A 126 4.23 -30.50 4.29
C PRO A 126 5.34 -31.50 4.60
N SER A 127 5.02 -32.51 5.40
CA SER A 127 5.90 -33.63 5.66
C SER A 127 6.25 -34.33 4.34
N PRO A 128 7.53 -34.70 4.09
CA PRO A 128 7.93 -35.30 2.84
C PRO A 128 7.20 -36.62 2.59
N SER A 129 6.39 -36.66 1.52
CA SER A 129 5.83 -37.90 0.99
C SER A 129 6.92 -38.64 0.21
N PRO A 130 7.01 -39.99 0.28
CA PRO A 130 8.03 -40.78 -0.44
C PRO A 130 8.01 -40.63 -1.98
N SER A 131 7.09 -39.85 -2.56
CA SER A 131 6.92 -39.66 -3.99
C SER A 131 7.38 -38.32 -4.56
N HIS A 132 8.01 -37.41 -3.78
CA HIS A 132 8.43 -36.10 -4.28
C HIS A 132 9.94 -35.84 -4.11
N THR A 133 10.67 -35.90 -5.22
CA THR A 133 12.02 -35.35 -5.37
C THR A 133 11.90 -33.97 -6.04
N SER A 134 12.03 -32.88 -5.27
CA SER A 134 12.11 -31.51 -5.81
C SER A 134 13.37 -30.83 -5.26
N GLU A 135 14.09 -30.12 -6.12
CA GLU A 135 15.38 -29.45 -5.85
C GLU A 135 15.29 -28.20 -4.96
N THR A 136 14.09 -27.86 -4.44
CA THR A 136 13.82 -26.74 -3.52
C THR A 136 13.33 -27.23 -2.15
N ALA A 137 14.01 -28.21 -1.56
CA ALA A 137 13.63 -28.80 -0.29
C ALA A 137 13.84 -27.80 0.86
N GLY A 138 12.77 -27.19 1.39
CA GLY A 138 12.82 -26.37 2.62
C GLY A 138 12.18 -24.99 2.53
N GLU A 139 11.94 -24.46 1.33
CA GLU A 139 11.36 -23.13 1.12
C GLU A 139 9.86 -23.19 0.82
N MET A 140 9.06 -22.42 1.55
CA MET A 140 7.64 -22.21 1.22
C MET A 140 7.52 -21.07 0.22
N LYS A 141 6.87 -21.32 -0.91
CA LYS A 141 6.66 -20.27 -1.89
C LYS A 141 5.63 -19.27 -1.38
N LEU A 142 5.75 -18.03 -1.81
CA LEU A 142 4.83 -16.97 -1.40
C LEU A 142 3.37 -17.25 -1.80
N GLU A 143 3.16 -17.96 -2.92
CA GLU A 143 1.84 -18.46 -3.33
C GLU A 143 1.19 -19.35 -2.25
N ASP A 144 1.98 -20.27 -1.70
CA ASP A 144 1.52 -21.20 -0.66
C ASP A 144 1.27 -20.47 0.67
N VAL A 145 2.01 -19.40 0.96
CA VAL A 145 1.73 -18.50 2.09
C VAL A 145 0.35 -17.86 1.95
N TRP A 146 0.01 -17.32 0.78
CA TRP A 146 -1.31 -16.72 0.53
C TRP A 146 -2.44 -17.74 0.67
N VAL A 147 -2.25 -18.93 0.11
CA VAL A 147 -3.20 -20.04 0.25
C VAL A 147 -3.36 -20.42 1.72
N ALA A 148 -2.26 -20.50 2.47
CA ALA A 148 -2.30 -20.81 3.89
C ALA A 148 -3.04 -19.74 4.69
N LEU A 149 -2.77 -18.45 4.46
CA LEU A 149 -3.51 -17.36 5.12
C LEU A 149 -5.00 -17.38 4.77
N TYR A 150 -5.35 -17.64 3.51
CA TYR A 150 -6.75 -17.80 3.09
C TYR A 150 -7.44 -18.93 3.86
N ALA A 151 -6.79 -20.09 3.92
CA ALA A 151 -7.25 -21.26 4.66
C ALA A 151 -7.46 -20.92 6.15
N LEU A 152 -6.48 -20.26 6.77
CA LEU A 152 -6.55 -19.86 8.18
C LEU A 152 -7.72 -18.90 8.43
N PHE A 153 -7.93 -17.87 7.62
CA PHE A 153 -9.06 -16.96 7.79
C PHE A 153 -10.42 -17.57 7.43
N THR A 154 -10.43 -18.66 6.66
CA THR A 154 -11.64 -19.46 6.42
C THR A 154 -11.98 -20.29 7.67
N MET A 155 -11.00 -21.00 8.23
CA MET A 155 -11.21 -21.79 9.46
C MET A 155 -11.52 -20.91 10.66
N TYR A 156 -10.79 -19.81 10.81
CA TYR A 156 -10.89 -18.86 11.90
C TYR A 156 -11.68 -17.60 11.51
N HIS A 157 -12.79 -17.79 10.79
CA HIS A 157 -13.66 -16.72 10.29
C HIS A 157 -14.35 -15.85 11.37
N ALA A 158 -14.11 -16.08 12.66
CA ALA A 158 -14.56 -15.17 13.72
C ALA A 158 -13.40 -14.32 14.28
N GLN A 159 -12.15 -14.66 13.95
CA GLN A 159 -10.97 -13.98 14.42
C GLN A 159 -10.62 -12.83 13.47
N GLU A 160 -10.43 -11.64 14.03
CA GLU A 160 -9.91 -10.50 13.27
C GLU A 160 -8.40 -10.61 13.03
N GLN A 161 -7.71 -11.35 13.90
CA GLN A 161 -6.26 -11.57 13.85
C GLN A 161 -5.96 -13.03 14.16
N VAL A 162 -5.02 -13.63 13.43
CA VAL A 162 -4.48 -14.96 13.75
C VAL A 162 -3.02 -14.77 14.21
N PRO A 163 -2.65 -15.17 15.45
CA PRO A 163 -1.24 -15.23 15.85
C PRO A 163 -0.56 -16.37 15.07
N LEU A 164 0.48 -16.02 14.33
CA LEU A 164 1.17 -16.88 13.38
C LEU A 164 2.66 -16.94 13.70
N CYS A 165 3.23 -18.14 13.70
CA CYS A 165 4.67 -18.38 13.71
C CYS A 165 5.05 -19.11 12.43
N VAL A 166 6.07 -18.61 11.73
CA VAL A 166 6.59 -19.17 10.48
C VAL A 166 8.05 -19.62 10.60
N GLY A 167 8.62 -19.63 11.81
CA GLY A 167 10.03 -20.00 12.03
C GLY A 167 10.36 -21.48 11.80
N ALA A 168 9.36 -22.30 11.46
CA ALA A 168 9.56 -23.67 10.99
C ALA A 168 9.90 -23.75 9.48
N LEU A 169 9.84 -22.63 8.75
CA LEU A 169 10.21 -22.53 7.34
C LEU A 169 11.70 -22.17 7.21
N GLU A 170 12.41 -22.75 6.24
CA GLU A 170 13.82 -22.38 6.02
C GLU A 170 13.96 -20.95 5.47
N ASN A 171 12.99 -20.50 4.67
CA ASN A 171 12.91 -19.15 4.13
C ASN A 171 12.01 -18.22 4.96
N TRP A 172 11.91 -18.43 6.28
CA TRP A 172 11.02 -17.67 7.15
C TRP A 172 11.29 -16.15 7.10
N GLU A 173 12.54 -15.71 6.92
CA GLU A 173 12.89 -14.28 6.82
C GLU A 173 12.18 -13.63 5.63
N VAL A 174 12.16 -14.31 4.48
CA VAL A 174 11.53 -13.81 3.24
C VAL A 174 10.01 -13.72 3.43
N VAL A 175 9.42 -14.73 4.07
CA VAL A 175 7.98 -14.75 4.37
C VAL A 175 7.62 -13.64 5.36
N VAL A 176 8.37 -13.48 6.45
CA VAL A 176 8.14 -12.43 7.45
C VAL A 176 8.31 -11.04 6.84
N GLU A 177 9.39 -10.82 6.08
CA GLU A 177 9.62 -9.56 5.38
C GLU A 177 8.42 -9.24 4.49
N TYR A 178 7.96 -10.20 3.70
CA TYR A 178 6.77 -10.03 2.88
C TYR A 178 5.53 -9.67 3.70
N LEU A 179 5.23 -10.42 4.75
CA LEU A 179 4.04 -10.23 5.59
C LEU A 179 4.04 -8.85 6.27
N LEU A 180 5.20 -8.39 6.75
CA LEU A 180 5.34 -7.08 7.38
C LEU A 180 5.27 -5.95 6.35
N VAL A 181 5.97 -6.08 5.21
CA VAL A 181 6.05 -5.04 4.17
C VAL A 181 4.72 -4.86 3.43
N SER A 182 3.98 -5.96 3.22
CA SER A 182 2.63 -5.92 2.62
C SER A 182 1.57 -5.34 3.55
N GLY A 183 1.86 -5.25 4.86
CA GLY A 183 0.92 -4.85 5.89
C GLY A 183 -0.03 -5.96 6.34
N LEU A 184 0.17 -7.20 5.85
CA LEU A 184 -0.61 -8.37 6.23
C LEU A 184 -0.41 -8.78 7.68
N ALA A 185 0.79 -8.56 8.23
CA ALA A 185 1.12 -8.95 9.58
C ALA A 185 1.79 -7.84 10.40
N ARG A 186 1.87 -8.07 11.71
CA ARG A 186 2.63 -7.26 12.66
C ARG A 186 3.38 -8.14 13.64
N THR A 187 4.59 -7.74 14.03
CA THR A 187 5.33 -8.43 15.08
C THR A 187 4.62 -8.30 16.42
N HIS A 188 4.43 -9.42 17.12
CA HIS A 188 4.03 -9.43 18.53
C HIS A 188 5.19 -8.88 19.36
N PRO A 189 4.95 -7.98 20.33
CA PRO A 189 6.00 -7.51 21.22
C PRO A 189 6.53 -8.68 22.07
N SER A 190 7.73 -9.18 21.80
CA SER A 190 8.38 -10.12 22.72
C SER A 190 8.78 -9.37 23.98
N LEU A 191 8.31 -9.80 25.14
CA LEU A 191 8.83 -9.35 26.44
C LEU A 191 10.24 -9.95 26.67
N SER A 192 11.23 -9.53 25.89
CA SER A 192 12.64 -9.89 26.02
C SER A 192 13.48 -8.84 25.28
N SER A 193 14.32 -8.00 25.86
CA SER A 193 14.92 -7.89 27.18
C SER A 193 14.84 -6.43 27.63
N ALA A 194 14.11 -6.13 28.71
CA ALA A 194 14.48 -4.99 29.53
C ALA A 194 15.88 -5.31 30.08
N SER A 195 16.94 -4.79 29.47
CA SER A 195 18.25 -4.79 30.11
C SER A 195 18.07 -4.03 31.41
N SER A 196 18.09 -4.77 32.51
CA SER A 196 18.16 -4.25 33.85
C SER A 196 19.47 -3.48 33.99
N THR A 197 19.49 -2.23 33.55
CA THR A 197 20.47 -1.27 34.07
C THR A 197 19.87 -0.74 35.35
N SER A 198 20.19 -1.42 36.46
CA SER A 198 20.04 -0.86 37.79
C SER A 198 20.94 0.37 37.89
N THR A 199 20.43 1.54 37.58
CA THR A 199 21.07 2.79 38.00
C THR A 199 20.34 3.25 39.24
N THR A 200 20.95 2.96 40.38
CA THR A 200 20.65 3.56 41.68
C THR A 200 20.45 5.06 41.52
N ALA A 201 19.26 5.53 41.87
CA ALA A 201 18.96 6.94 42.00
C ALA A 201 19.85 7.54 43.10
N SER A 202 20.82 8.37 42.70
CA SER A 202 21.49 9.30 43.59
C SER A 202 21.08 10.71 43.20
N THR A 203 20.34 11.31 44.11
CA THR A 203 19.92 12.71 44.17
C THR A 203 21.11 13.68 44.13
N SER A 204 21.12 14.62 43.18
CA SER A 204 21.58 16.02 43.31
C SER A 204 21.41 16.78 41.98
N PRO A 205 20.89 18.03 41.97
CA PRO A 205 20.83 18.86 40.77
C PRO A 205 22.11 19.68 40.59
N PRO A 206 22.46 20.09 39.35
CA PRO A 206 23.11 21.39 39.23
C PRO A 206 22.56 22.29 38.12
N THR A 207 22.72 23.55 38.45
CA THR A 207 22.31 24.80 37.83
C THR A 207 23.11 25.15 36.57
N THR A 208 22.47 25.93 35.71
CA THR A 208 22.92 26.84 34.62
C THR A 208 24.44 27.08 34.45
N THR A 209 24.95 26.97 33.21
CA THR A 209 25.42 28.06 32.31
C THR A 209 26.54 27.57 31.37
N GLN A 210 26.50 28.08 30.13
CA GLN A 210 27.59 28.27 29.14
C GLN A 210 27.71 27.29 27.96
N ARG A 211 27.54 27.89 26.77
CA ARG A 211 28.00 27.46 25.45
C ARG A 211 29.46 27.94 25.32
N PRO A 212 30.40 27.16 24.75
CA PRO A 212 30.86 27.50 23.38
C PRO A 212 31.41 26.30 22.56
N GLY A 213 31.55 26.52 21.23
CA GLY A 213 32.60 25.88 20.42
C GLY A 213 32.13 24.90 19.35
N MET A 214 31.94 25.40 18.13
CA MET A 214 31.92 24.58 16.91
C MET A 214 33.33 24.09 16.60
N THR A 215 33.51 22.78 16.46
CA THR A 215 34.59 22.19 15.66
C THR A 215 34.01 21.07 14.81
N ASN A 216 34.16 21.24 13.49
CA ASN A 216 33.82 20.25 12.47
C ASN A 216 34.82 19.09 12.57
N GLN A 217 34.34 17.90 12.94
CA GLN A 217 35.00 16.64 12.60
C GLN A 217 33.96 15.69 12.02
N THR A 218 34.12 15.44 10.72
CA THR A 218 33.43 14.42 9.93
C THR A 218 33.78 13.04 10.47
N PRO A 219 32.81 12.17 10.85
CA PRO A 219 33.12 10.77 11.04
C PRO A 219 33.20 10.08 9.67
N GLU A 220 34.38 9.56 9.35
CA GLU A 220 34.62 8.67 8.22
C GLU A 220 33.68 7.46 8.26
N ILE A 221 32.97 7.22 7.16
CA ILE A 221 32.15 6.03 6.96
C ILE A 221 33.10 4.88 6.62
N SER A 222 33.45 4.10 7.64
CA SER A 222 34.13 2.81 7.46
C SER A 222 33.16 1.80 6.86
N THR A 223 33.38 1.46 5.59
CA THR A 223 32.78 0.30 4.92
C THR A 223 33.30 -0.98 5.56
N LYS A 224 32.49 -1.63 6.41
CA LYS A 224 32.57 -3.07 6.70
C LYS A 224 31.37 -3.58 7.51
N GLN A 225 30.78 -4.66 6.97
CA GLN A 225 29.88 -5.63 7.61
C GLN A 225 28.43 -5.19 7.89
N THR A 226 27.53 -5.70 7.06
CA THR A 226 26.11 -5.92 7.38
C THR A 226 26.02 -6.64 8.74
N PRO A 227 25.25 -6.14 9.72
CA PRO A 227 25.07 -6.86 10.96
C PRO A 227 24.26 -8.13 10.67
N LYS A 228 24.87 -9.30 10.86
CA LYS A 228 24.11 -10.55 11.00
C LYS A 228 23.22 -10.41 12.24
N LEU A 229 21.91 -10.46 12.06
CA LEU A 229 20.97 -10.51 13.17
C LEU A 229 21.23 -11.78 14.02
N PRO A 230 21.07 -11.71 15.36
CA PRO A 230 21.32 -12.83 16.24
C PRO A 230 20.29 -13.97 16.02
N SER A 231 20.78 -15.20 16.11
CA SER A 231 20.17 -16.48 15.75
C SER A 231 18.99 -16.95 16.62
N ASN A 232 18.20 -16.06 17.22
CA ASN A 232 17.12 -16.41 18.17
C ASN A 232 15.69 -16.07 17.66
N GLN A 233 15.57 -15.76 16.37
CA GLN A 233 14.35 -15.19 15.76
C GLN A 233 13.30 -16.21 15.29
N THR A 234 13.60 -17.51 15.36
CA THR A 234 12.69 -18.60 14.92
C THR A 234 11.42 -18.75 15.77
N ASN A 235 11.30 -18.00 16.87
CA ASN A 235 10.13 -18.01 17.77
C ASN A 235 9.37 -16.68 17.82
N GLU A 236 9.69 -15.73 16.94
CA GLU A 236 8.88 -14.51 16.84
C GLU A 236 7.46 -14.84 16.38
N ILE A 237 6.49 -14.12 16.94
CA ILE A 237 5.07 -14.30 16.67
C ILE A 237 4.58 -13.09 15.89
N TYR A 238 3.73 -13.31 14.90
CA TYR A 238 3.18 -12.27 14.06
C TYR A 238 1.65 -12.33 14.09
N PHE A 239 0.99 -11.20 14.26
CA PHE A 239 -0.47 -11.13 14.09
C PHE A 239 -0.79 -10.86 12.63
N VAL A 240 -1.31 -11.85 11.91
CA VAL A 240 -1.87 -11.64 10.57
C VAL A 240 -3.29 -11.09 10.68
N SER A 241 -3.59 -10.04 9.93
CA SER A 241 -4.86 -9.34 10.00
C SER A 241 -5.82 -9.78 8.91
N ARG A 242 -7.05 -10.08 9.32
CA ARG A 242 -8.12 -10.43 8.38
C ARG A 242 -8.52 -9.24 7.52
N ALA A 243 -8.79 -8.07 8.12
CA ALA A 243 -9.07 -6.87 7.35
C ALA A 243 -7.95 -6.54 6.35
N ALA A 244 -6.69 -6.62 6.80
CA ALA A 244 -5.55 -6.43 5.91
C ALA A 244 -5.55 -7.47 4.79
N PHE A 245 -5.71 -8.76 5.09
CA PHE A 245 -5.73 -9.83 4.08
C PHE A 245 -6.72 -9.55 2.92
N TRP A 246 -7.96 -9.17 3.25
CA TRP A 246 -8.98 -8.88 2.24
C TRP A 246 -8.77 -7.52 1.54
N GLN A 247 -8.01 -6.61 2.14
CA GLN A 247 -7.63 -5.31 1.55
C GLN A 247 -6.31 -5.36 0.77
N ALA A 248 -5.42 -6.30 1.12
CA ALA A 248 -4.02 -6.39 0.72
C ALA A 248 -3.75 -7.51 -0.29
N ALA A 249 -4.77 -8.23 -0.77
CA ALA A 249 -4.64 -9.16 -1.88
C ALA A 249 -3.92 -8.46 -3.07
N GLY A 250 -2.62 -8.73 -3.21
CA GLY A 250 -1.73 -8.11 -4.21
C GLY A 250 -0.78 -7.00 -3.75
N THR A 251 -0.69 -6.58 -2.48
CA THR A 251 0.24 -5.50 -2.05
C THR A 251 1.66 -6.02 -1.77
N ALA A 252 2.39 -6.53 -2.77
CA ALA A 252 3.81 -6.82 -2.60
C ALA A 252 4.65 -5.53 -2.72
N GLY A 253 5.47 -5.16 -1.73
CA GLY A 253 6.57 -4.22 -1.91
C GLY A 253 6.36 -2.78 -1.38
N PHE A 254 7.19 -2.42 -0.40
CA PHE A 254 7.59 -1.07 -0.01
C PHE A 254 6.55 -0.14 0.63
N HIS A 255 5.80 -0.62 1.62
CA HIS A 255 5.40 0.28 2.70
C HIS A 255 6.46 0.31 3.81
N PRO A 256 7.22 1.40 3.98
CA PRO A 256 7.94 1.67 5.24
C PRO A 256 6.97 2.08 6.38
N ARG A 257 5.66 2.02 6.12
CA ARG A 257 4.63 2.27 7.11
C ARG A 257 4.27 0.93 7.73
N LEU A 258 4.87 0.68 8.88
CA LEU A 258 4.31 -0.24 9.86
C LEU A 258 2.82 0.11 9.96
N ASN A 259 1.97 -0.83 9.54
CA ASN A 259 0.59 -0.93 9.96
C ASN A 259 -0.46 -0.02 9.29
N TRP A 260 -1.54 -0.65 8.81
CA TRP A 260 -2.88 -0.06 8.56
C TRP A 260 -3.51 0.61 9.79
N LEU A 261 -2.91 0.44 10.98
CA LEU A 261 -3.14 1.29 12.15
C LEU A 261 -1.83 1.89 12.60
N LEU A 262 -1.75 3.19 12.36
CA LEU A 262 -0.87 4.15 13.01
C LEU A 262 0.61 3.99 12.64
N GLN A 263 1.04 4.90 11.76
CA GLN A 263 2.44 5.27 11.60
C GLN A 263 3.01 5.70 12.96
N LYS A 264 4.26 5.31 13.27
CA LYS A 264 5.06 5.88 14.38
C LYS A 264 5.24 7.40 14.30
N SER A 265 4.88 8.01 13.15
CA SER A 265 5.00 9.44 12.86
C SER A 265 3.66 10.14 12.60
N VAL A 266 2.52 9.48 12.80
CA VAL A 266 1.25 10.19 12.92
C VAL A 266 1.24 10.71 14.36
N PRO A 267 1.39 12.04 14.59
CA PRO A 267 1.21 12.57 15.92
C PRO A 267 -0.16 12.10 16.43
N PRO A 268 -0.28 11.74 17.71
CA PRO A 268 -1.52 11.26 18.28
C PRO A 268 -2.69 12.15 17.85
N PRO A 269 -3.92 11.60 17.72
CA PRO A 269 -5.08 12.35 17.24
C PRO A 269 -5.37 13.62 18.04
N PHE A 270 -4.69 13.81 19.19
CA PHE A 270 -4.76 14.99 20.01
C PHE A 270 -3.40 15.49 20.52
N PRO A 271 -3.22 16.82 20.58
CA PRO A 271 -3.90 17.87 19.83
C PRO A 271 -3.22 18.13 18.47
N SER A 272 -4.01 18.35 17.40
CA SER A 272 -3.49 18.81 16.12
C SER A 272 -2.90 20.21 16.24
N VAL A 273 -1.66 20.40 15.80
CA VAL A 273 -1.03 21.73 15.73
C VAL A 273 -1.73 22.55 14.64
N PRO A 274 -2.25 23.76 14.93
CA PRO A 274 -2.81 24.61 13.89
C PRO A 274 -1.71 25.15 12.98
N SER A 275 -1.99 25.20 11.68
CA SER A 275 -1.18 25.80 10.63
C SER A 275 -2.05 26.71 9.76
N PHE A 276 -1.39 27.50 8.91
CA PHE A 276 -2.03 28.46 8.03
C PHE A 276 -1.41 28.43 6.64
N THR A 277 -2.26 28.41 5.63
CA THR A 277 -1.89 28.63 4.23
C THR A 277 -2.42 29.99 3.81
N ARG A 278 -1.55 30.83 3.25
CA ARG A 278 -1.90 32.14 2.70
C ARG A 278 -1.20 32.34 1.37
N ASN A 279 -1.97 32.31 0.29
CA ASN A 279 -1.54 32.69 -1.05
C ASN A 279 -2.62 33.58 -1.68
N GLU A 280 -2.45 33.93 -2.96
CA GLU A 280 -3.38 34.81 -3.69
C GLU A 280 -4.81 34.24 -3.75
N LYS A 281 -4.95 32.92 -3.88
CA LYS A 281 -6.25 32.25 -4.08
C LYS A 281 -6.87 31.70 -2.79
N VAL A 282 -6.08 31.52 -1.73
CA VAL A 282 -6.47 30.76 -0.53
C VAL A 282 -5.94 31.41 0.74
N ILE A 283 -6.83 31.58 1.71
CA ILE A 283 -6.49 31.91 3.10
C ILE A 283 -7.13 30.85 4.02
N ALA A 284 -6.35 29.87 4.48
CA ALA A 284 -6.84 28.71 5.22
C ALA A 284 -6.21 28.62 6.60
N LYS A 285 -7.02 28.33 7.62
CA LYS A 285 -6.55 27.67 8.85
C LYS A 285 -6.83 26.18 8.71
N HIS A 286 -5.82 25.36 8.99
CA HIS A 286 -5.89 23.91 8.88
C HIS A 286 -4.95 23.24 9.89
N PRO A 287 -5.06 21.92 10.11
CA PRO A 287 -4.05 21.17 10.86
C PRO A 287 -2.70 21.18 10.13
N LEU A 288 -1.60 21.17 10.89
CA LEU A 288 -0.27 20.89 10.35
C LEU A 288 -0.28 19.56 9.62
N ARG A 289 0.16 19.56 8.36
CA ARG A 289 0.15 18.39 7.49
C ARG A 289 1.35 17.51 7.76
N ALA A 290 1.20 16.22 7.48
CA ALA A 290 2.32 15.30 7.51
C ALA A 290 3.34 15.67 6.43
N ARG A 291 4.61 15.34 6.67
CA ARG A 291 5.66 15.47 5.66
C ARG A 291 5.33 14.61 4.45
N LYS A 292 5.71 15.09 3.26
CA LYS A 292 5.56 14.34 2.02
C LYS A 292 6.38 13.04 2.04
N PRO A 293 5.93 12.00 1.34
CA PRO A 293 6.74 10.80 1.10
C PRO A 293 8.06 11.15 0.41
N ALA A 294 9.07 10.31 0.59
CA ALA A 294 10.35 10.49 -0.09
C ALA A 294 10.18 10.36 -1.62
N PRO A 295 10.99 11.04 -2.44
CA PRO A 295 10.97 10.87 -3.89
C PRO A 295 11.13 9.39 -4.28
N GLY A 296 10.29 8.91 -5.20
CA GLY A 296 10.31 7.51 -5.65
C GLY A 296 9.76 6.50 -4.64
N GLN A 297 9.24 6.94 -3.48
CA GLN A 297 8.64 6.05 -2.50
C GLN A 297 7.31 5.49 -3.03
N VAL A 298 7.14 4.16 -2.99
CA VAL A 298 5.85 3.51 -3.26
C VAL A 298 4.84 3.89 -2.16
N MET A 299 3.72 4.47 -2.58
CA MET A 299 2.68 5.01 -1.71
C MET A 299 1.44 4.11 -1.64
N TYR A 300 1.20 3.32 -2.68
CA TYR A 300 0.11 2.36 -2.77
C TYR A 300 0.41 1.37 -3.90
N ARG A 301 0.03 0.10 -3.73
CA ARG A 301 0.18 -0.92 -4.76
C ARG A 301 -0.94 -1.94 -4.63
N ARG A 302 -1.53 -2.41 -5.73
CA ARG A 302 -2.66 -3.34 -5.70
C ARG A 302 -2.74 -4.20 -6.96
N TRP A 303 -3.02 -5.49 -6.80
CA TRP A 303 -3.37 -6.35 -7.93
C TRP A 303 -4.81 -6.09 -8.37
N CYS A 304 -5.01 -5.94 -9.67
CA CYS A 304 -6.32 -5.65 -10.25
C CYS A 304 -6.73 -6.83 -11.14
N ALA A 305 -7.54 -7.75 -10.60
CA ALA A 305 -7.84 -9.03 -11.25
C ALA A 305 -8.57 -8.83 -12.59
N ALA A 306 -9.44 -7.81 -12.68
CA ALA A 306 -10.15 -7.47 -13.90
C ALA A 306 -9.25 -7.17 -15.11
N VAL A 307 -7.98 -6.80 -14.89
CA VAL A 307 -7.01 -6.54 -15.96
C VAL A 307 -5.77 -7.42 -15.89
N GLY A 308 -5.59 -8.21 -14.82
CA GLY A 308 -4.42 -9.06 -14.62
C GLY A 308 -3.12 -8.28 -14.50
N GLN A 309 -3.16 -7.09 -13.87
CA GLN A 309 -2.01 -6.20 -13.75
C GLN A 309 -1.87 -5.62 -12.34
N MET A 310 -0.64 -5.33 -11.95
CA MET A 310 -0.31 -4.59 -10.73
C MET A 310 -0.41 -3.08 -10.95
N LEU A 311 -1.32 -2.41 -10.24
CA LEU A 311 -1.35 -0.95 -10.17
C LEU A 311 -0.41 -0.47 -9.05
N GLU A 312 0.40 0.55 -9.32
CA GLU A 312 1.28 1.16 -8.33
C GLU A 312 1.19 2.69 -8.39
N LEU A 313 1.10 3.33 -7.23
CA LEU A 313 1.21 4.78 -7.04
C LEU A 313 2.50 5.08 -6.28
N VAL A 314 3.34 5.92 -6.87
CA VAL A 314 4.66 6.28 -6.32
C VAL A 314 4.74 7.80 -6.17
N CYS A 315 5.40 8.29 -5.13
CA CYS A 315 5.76 9.70 -5.05
C CYS A 315 6.65 10.06 -6.24
N PHE A 316 6.44 11.23 -6.85
CA PHE A 316 7.26 11.67 -7.98
C PHE A 316 8.75 11.59 -7.62
N ASP A 317 9.63 11.43 -8.60
CA ASP A 317 11.08 11.31 -8.39
C ASP A 317 11.76 12.20 -9.42
N LEU A 318 11.95 13.46 -9.04
CA LEU A 318 12.45 14.47 -9.96
C LEU A 318 13.89 14.18 -10.40
N GLU A 319 14.74 13.77 -9.46
CA GLU A 319 16.17 13.55 -9.73
C GLU A 319 16.51 12.09 -10.02
N GLY A 320 15.54 11.17 -9.94
CA GLY A 320 15.79 9.75 -10.15
C GLY A 320 16.57 9.11 -9.00
N VAL A 321 16.38 9.59 -7.77
CA VAL A 321 17.10 9.11 -6.57
C VAL A 321 16.84 7.62 -6.32
N SER A 322 15.65 7.14 -6.70
CA SER A 322 15.27 5.73 -6.61
C SER A 322 15.64 4.91 -7.86
N SER A 323 16.14 5.56 -8.92
CA SER A 323 16.34 4.97 -10.24
C SER A 323 17.78 4.46 -10.40
N ARG A 324 17.96 3.36 -11.15
CA ARG A 324 19.28 2.90 -11.59
C ARG A 324 19.80 3.78 -12.74
N GLU A 325 21.11 3.79 -12.97
CA GLU A 325 21.71 4.60 -14.05
C GLU A 325 21.11 4.35 -15.43
N GLU A 326 20.73 3.11 -15.71
CA GLU A 326 20.12 2.63 -16.95
C GLU A 326 18.67 3.09 -17.15
N GLU A 327 18.01 3.57 -16.08
CA GLU A 327 16.61 4.03 -16.12
C GLU A 327 16.50 5.52 -16.47
N PHE A 328 17.62 6.23 -16.58
CA PHE A 328 17.62 7.61 -17.03
C PHE A 328 17.32 7.68 -18.53
N VAL A 329 16.55 8.70 -18.92
CA VAL A 329 16.11 8.89 -20.29
C VAL A 329 16.86 10.06 -20.89
N GLU A 330 17.50 9.83 -22.05
CA GLU A 330 18.07 10.90 -22.85
C GLU A 330 16.99 11.54 -23.72
N VAL A 331 16.78 12.84 -23.54
CA VAL A 331 15.91 13.64 -24.40
C VAL A 331 16.72 14.73 -25.09
N ASP A 332 16.24 15.18 -26.24
CA ASP A 332 16.81 16.34 -26.91
C ASP A 332 16.55 17.59 -26.04
N ASP A 333 17.56 18.44 -25.92
CA ASP A 333 17.43 19.75 -25.28
C ASP A 333 16.61 20.67 -26.20
N ASP A 334 15.32 20.80 -25.88
CA ASP A 334 14.38 21.64 -26.64
C ASP A 334 14.45 23.14 -26.23
N ASP A 335 15.32 23.53 -25.27
CA ASP A 335 15.51 24.93 -24.82
C ASP A 335 16.31 25.80 -25.83
N ASP A 336 16.08 25.63 -27.14
CA ASP A 336 16.43 26.64 -28.15
C ASP A 336 15.33 27.73 -28.16
N GLU A 337 15.20 28.45 -27.04
CA GLU A 337 14.37 29.66 -26.97
C GLU A 337 14.96 30.73 -27.93
N GLU A 338 14.19 31.06 -28.97
CA GLU A 338 14.31 32.21 -29.87
C GLU A 338 15.73 32.70 -30.25
N GLY A 339 16.19 32.30 -31.45
CA GLY A 339 16.83 33.28 -32.35
C GLY A 339 18.35 33.28 -32.51
N ARG A 340 19.11 32.31 -31.99
CA ARG A 340 20.53 32.19 -32.36
C ARG A 340 20.71 31.31 -33.61
N LYS A 341 20.40 31.87 -34.79
CA LYS A 341 20.86 31.32 -36.09
C LYS A 341 22.39 31.46 -36.22
N GLY A 342 23.13 30.72 -35.40
CA GLY A 342 24.54 30.45 -35.63
C GLY A 342 24.66 29.29 -36.62
N LYS A 343 25.10 29.58 -37.85
CA LYS A 343 25.58 28.54 -38.78
C LYS A 343 26.79 27.85 -38.13
N GLY A 344 26.55 26.75 -37.45
CA GLY A 344 27.60 25.88 -36.92
C GLY A 344 27.00 24.55 -36.55
N SER A 345 27.35 23.51 -37.31
CA SER A 345 27.15 22.07 -37.08
C SER A 345 26.57 21.71 -35.69
N GLY A 346 25.25 21.86 -35.55
CA GLY A 346 24.55 21.76 -34.26
C GLY A 346 24.26 20.32 -33.88
N GLY A 347 25.10 19.72 -33.05
CA GLY A 347 24.69 18.57 -32.26
C GLY A 347 23.69 19.05 -31.22
N LYS A 348 22.43 18.58 -31.28
CA LYS A 348 21.46 18.82 -30.21
C LYS A 348 22.06 18.32 -28.89
N ARG A 349 22.10 19.17 -27.86
CA ARG A 349 22.50 18.71 -26.53
C ARG A 349 21.51 17.65 -26.07
N LYS A 350 22.01 16.57 -25.47
CA LYS A 350 21.19 15.55 -24.82
C LYS A 350 21.07 15.89 -23.34
N LEU A 351 19.85 15.97 -22.83
CA LEU A 351 19.57 16.06 -21.40
C LEU A 351 19.32 14.66 -20.85
N ARG A 352 19.93 14.35 -19.70
CA ARG A 352 19.69 13.10 -18.96
C ARG A 352 18.65 13.37 -17.88
N LEU A 353 17.46 12.78 -18.01
CA LEU A 353 16.33 13.00 -17.10
C LEU A 353 15.99 11.73 -16.32
N SER A 354 15.38 11.90 -15.14
CA SER A 354 14.72 10.79 -14.46
C SER A 354 13.57 10.26 -15.31
N LYS A 355 13.22 8.97 -15.15
CA LYS A 355 12.07 8.38 -15.85
C LYS A 355 10.78 9.18 -15.60
N HIS A 356 10.54 9.63 -14.36
CA HIS A 356 9.34 10.38 -13.98
C HIS A 356 9.27 11.73 -14.71
N LEU A 357 10.35 12.50 -14.71
CA LEU A 357 10.40 13.79 -15.41
C LEU A 357 10.28 13.61 -16.92
N ALA A 358 10.94 12.60 -17.49
CA ALA A 358 10.83 12.31 -18.93
C ALA A 358 9.40 11.96 -19.35
N ALA A 359 8.70 11.12 -18.59
CA ALA A 359 7.30 10.79 -18.88
C ALA A 359 6.37 11.99 -18.68
N PHE A 360 6.53 12.73 -17.58
CA PHE A 360 5.77 13.96 -17.34
C PHE A 360 5.93 14.95 -18.48
N HIS A 361 7.17 15.16 -18.95
CA HIS A 361 7.48 16.06 -20.04
C HIS A 361 6.87 15.61 -21.37
N LYS A 362 7.04 14.33 -21.71
CA LYS A 362 6.41 13.71 -22.89
C LYS A 362 4.89 13.91 -22.87
N TRP A 363 4.24 13.63 -21.74
CA TRP A 363 2.79 13.66 -21.65
C TRP A 363 2.25 15.08 -21.67
N HIS A 364 2.85 16.05 -20.98
CA HIS A 364 2.37 17.44 -21.01
C HIS A 364 2.55 18.12 -22.37
N ASN A 365 3.43 17.59 -23.23
CA ASN A 365 3.55 18.01 -24.62
C ASN A 365 2.69 17.17 -25.60
N ASP A 366 1.98 16.13 -25.15
CA ASP A 366 0.94 15.48 -25.96
C ASP A 366 -0.26 16.45 -26.09
N PRO A 367 -0.70 16.80 -27.32
CA PRO A 367 -1.81 17.74 -27.53
C PRO A 367 -3.09 17.41 -26.75
N ARG A 368 -3.38 16.13 -26.51
CA ARG A 368 -4.56 15.67 -25.74
C ARG A 368 -4.46 16.06 -24.27
N VAL A 369 -3.28 15.93 -23.68
CA VAL A 369 -3.04 16.26 -22.27
C VAL A 369 -2.89 17.77 -22.13
N ALA A 370 -2.13 18.40 -23.03
CA ALA A 370 -1.93 19.85 -23.07
C ALA A 370 -3.26 20.62 -23.15
N ALA A 371 -4.23 20.13 -23.92
CA ALA A 371 -5.56 20.75 -24.02
C ALA A 371 -6.31 20.81 -22.68
N ALA A 372 -6.05 19.88 -21.76
CA ALA A 372 -6.72 19.82 -20.46
C ALA A 372 -5.90 20.43 -19.31
N TRP A 373 -4.57 20.33 -19.39
CA TRP A 373 -3.67 20.77 -18.31
C TRP A 373 -3.01 22.13 -18.58
N GLY A 374 -2.86 22.54 -19.84
CA GLY A 374 -2.24 23.83 -20.21
C GLY A 374 -0.73 23.91 -19.95
N GLU A 375 -0.08 22.81 -19.55
CA GLU A 375 1.31 22.82 -19.12
C GLU A 375 2.31 22.39 -20.19
N ALA A 376 1.99 22.49 -21.49
CA ALA A 376 2.97 22.28 -22.55
C ALA A 376 4.17 23.26 -22.40
N GLY A 377 5.36 22.82 -22.79
CA GLY A 377 6.58 23.63 -22.71
C GLY A 377 7.85 22.81 -22.52
N SER A 378 8.94 23.52 -22.18
CA SER A 378 10.26 22.93 -22.11
C SER A 378 10.50 22.08 -20.85
N VAL A 379 11.58 21.30 -20.87
CA VAL A 379 12.02 20.50 -19.72
C VAL A 379 12.27 21.38 -18.50
N ALA A 380 12.86 22.57 -18.69
CA ALA A 380 13.10 23.52 -17.61
C ALA A 380 11.79 23.98 -16.95
N LYS A 381 10.75 24.28 -17.76
CA LYS A 381 9.40 24.62 -17.25
C LYS A 381 8.83 23.47 -16.40
N HIS A 382 8.88 22.23 -16.90
CA HIS A 382 8.33 21.07 -16.19
C HIS A 382 9.10 20.72 -14.92
N ARG A 383 10.42 20.87 -14.92
CA ARG A 383 11.24 20.73 -13.70
C ARG A 383 10.81 21.76 -12.67
N ALA A 384 10.72 23.04 -13.05
CA ALA A 384 10.29 24.11 -12.16
C ALA A 384 8.88 23.87 -11.60
N TYR A 385 7.96 23.35 -12.42
CA TYR A 385 6.61 22.96 -11.99
C TYR A 385 6.65 21.92 -10.86
N ILE A 386 7.38 20.81 -11.07
CA ILE A 386 7.48 19.74 -10.07
C ILE A 386 8.23 20.20 -8.81
N GLU A 387 9.27 21.02 -8.94
CA GLU A 387 9.90 21.63 -7.76
C GLU A 387 8.93 22.51 -6.96
N GLY A 388 8.05 23.26 -7.65
CA GLY A 388 6.95 23.97 -7.02
C GLY A 388 6.04 23.02 -6.25
N GLN A 389 5.63 21.91 -6.87
CA GLN A 389 4.84 20.87 -6.23
C GLN A 389 5.55 20.23 -5.02
N TYR A 390 6.88 20.18 -4.95
CA TYR A 390 7.59 19.74 -3.74
C TYR A 390 7.62 20.80 -2.64
N ARG A 391 7.78 22.08 -2.98
CA ARG A 391 7.77 23.18 -2.00
C ARG A 391 6.39 23.41 -1.39
N ASP A 392 5.34 23.11 -2.14
CA ASP A 392 3.97 23.39 -1.73
C ASP A 392 3.39 22.31 -0.79
N GLU A 393 3.37 22.57 0.52
CA GLU A 393 2.94 21.60 1.55
C GLU A 393 1.55 20.99 1.32
N HIS A 394 0.66 21.66 0.58
CA HIS A 394 -0.69 21.20 0.37
C HIS A 394 -0.81 20.03 -0.63
N SER A 395 0.18 19.82 -1.51
CA SER A 395 0.09 18.88 -2.64
C SER A 395 1.20 17.83 -2.63
N VAL A 396 0.87 16.61 -3.05
CA VAL A 396 1.84 15.53 -3.27
C VAL A 396 1.79 15.10 -4.74
N PRO A 397 2.86 15.34 -5.52
CA PRO A 397 2.95 14.85 -6.90
C PRO A 397 3.28 13.35 -6.90
N CYS A 398 2.56 12.59 -7.71
CA CYS A 398 2.65 11.13 -7.77
C CYS A 398 2.61 10.62 -9.21
N MET A 399 3.13 9.41 -9.43
CA MET A 399 3.07 8.68 -10.69
C MET A 399 2.30 7.38 -10.51
N PHE A 400 1.42 7.07 -11.46
CA PHE A 400 0.79 5.75 -11.58
C PHE A 400 1.56 4.88 -12.58
N SER A 401 1.65 3.59 -12.29
CA SER A 401 2.14 2.58 -13.23
C SER A 401 1.31 1.29 -13.21
N TRP A 402 1.33 0.56 -14.34
CA TRP A 402 0.82 -0.80 -14.48
C TRP A 402 1.98 -1.75 -14.73
N ASP A 403 2.22 -2.70 -13.84
CA ASP A 403 3.38 -3.62 -13.89
C ASP A 403 4.73 -2.91 -14.06
N GLY A 404 4.87 -1.74 -13.42
CA GLY A 404 6.06 -0.89 -13.50
C GLY A 404 6.10 0.03 -14.73
N GLU A 405 5.15 -0.11 -15.65
CA GLU A 405 5.04 0.74 -16.81
C GLU A 405 4.22 2.00 -16.53
N MET A 406 4.84 3.18 -16.67
CA MET A 406 4.22 4.44 -16.31
C MET A 406 2.99 4.77 -17.16
N MET A 407 1.94 5.19 -16.46
CA MET A 407 0.62 5.39 -17.03
C MET A 407 0.15 6.83 -16.94
N GLY A 408 0.33 7.46 -15.78
CA GLY A 408 -0.29 8.75 -15.49
C GLY A 408 0.36 9.50 -14.36
N TYR A 409 0.02 10.77 -14.27
CA TYR A 409 0.45 11.69 -13.22
C TYR A 409 -0.75 12.07 -12.35
N VAL A 410 -0.51 12.21 -11.05
CA VAL A 410 -1.53 12.54 -10.05
C VAL A 410 -1.00 13.60 -9.10
N GLU A 411 -1.85 14.56 -8.76
CA GLU A 411 -1.66 15.44 -7.61
C GLU A 411 -2.70 15.07 -6.55
N VAL A 412 -2.23 14.67 -5.36
CA VAL A 412 -3.10 14.43 -4.21
C VAL A 412 -2.92 15.58 -3.22
N ASN A 413 -3.93 16.43 -3.11
CA ASN A 413 -3.83 17.67 -2.34
C ASN A 413 -4.72 17.67 -1.09
N TRP A 414 -4.56 18.69 -0.24
CA TRP A 414 -5.45 18.99 0.88
C TRP A 414 -6.47 20.04 0.44
N THR A 415 -7.74 19.65 0.28
CA THR A 415 -8.77 20.52 -0.32
C THR A 415 -9.00 21.81 0.47
N ARG A 416 -8.82 21.78 1.80
CA ARG A 416 -8.96 22.97 2.66
C ARG A 416 -8.00 24.11 2.28
N GLU A 417 -6.89 23.75 1.67
CA GLU A 417 -5.79 24.62 1.23
C GLU A 417 -5.84 24.88 -0.28
N ASP A 418 -6.81 24.30 -0.99
CA ASP A 418 -6.99 24.51 -2.42
C ASP A 418 -8.13 25.50 -2.71
N HIS A 419 -8.01 26.23 -3.81
CA HIS A 419 -8.96 27.25 -4.25
C HIS A 419 -10.35 26.69 -4.58
N VAL A 420 -10.49 25.40 -4.90
CA VAL A 420 -11.80 24.75 -5.11
C VAL A 420 -12.72 24.85 -3.90
N ARG A 421 -12.16 25.03 -2.69
CA ARG A 421 -12.91 25.12 -1.45
C ARG A 421 -13.97 26.22 -1.43
N GLU A 422 -13.72 27.33 -2.16
CA GLU A 422 -14.62 28.49 -2.20
C GLU A 422 -15.90 28.19 -2.99
N HIS A 423 -15.94 27.05 -3.69
CA HIS A 423 -17.07 26.62 -4.52
C HIS A 423 -17.88 25.47 -3.89
N PHE A 424 -17.59 25.11 -2.63
CA PHE A 424 -18.42 24.17 -1.88
C PHE A 424 -19.77 24.83 -1.53
N PRO A 425 -20.89 24.09 -1.66
CA PRO A 425 -22.17 24.54 -1.10
C PRO A 425 -22.09 24.79 0.41
N GLU A 426 -22.86 25.77 0.88
CA GLU A 426 -22.87 26.22 2.28
C GLU A 426 -23.22 25.09 3.26
N ASP A 427 -24.15 24.20 2.87
CA ASP A 427 -24.63 23.07 3.67
C ASP A 427 -23.67 21.87 3.71
N VAL A 428 -22.69 21.81 2.81
CA VAL A 428 -21.73 20.69 2.70
C VAL A 428 -20.39 21.03 3.37
N GLY A 429 -19.88 22.24 3.09
CA GLY A 429 -18.59 22.78 3.58
C GLY A 429 -17.35 21.93 3.25
N VAL A 430 -16.15 22.51 3.26
CA VAL A 430 -14.91 21.75 3.11
C VAL A 430 -14.39 21.22 4.46
N GLY A 431 -14.07 19.93 4.54
CA GLY A 431 -13.55 19.29 5.75
C GLY A 431 -12.09 19.65 6.01
N MET A 432 -11.65 19.53 7.27
CA MET A 432 -10.24 19.82 7.63
C MET A 432 -9.25 18.81 7.04
N TRP A 433 -9.73 17.61 6.71
CA TRP A 433 -8.92 16.50 6.20
C TRP A 433 -9.41 16.02 4.82
N ASP A 434 -10.30 16.76 4.16
CA ASP A 434 -10.72 16.42 2.80
C ASP A 434 -9.53 16.53 1.85
N ARG A 435 -9.46 15.61 0.89
CA ARG A 435 -8.34 15.47 -0.06
C ARG A 435 -8.82 15.65 -1.48
N GLY A 436 -8.12 16.45 -2.27
CA GLY A 436 -8.42 16.61 -3.69
C GLY A 436 -7.53 15.75 -4.57
N ILE A 437 -8.01 15.47 -5.77
CA ILE A 437 -7.29 14.73 -6.80
C ILE A 437 -7.30 15.48 -8.14
N HIS A 438 -6.13 15.59 -8.76
CA HIS A 438 -5.99 15.93 -10.18
C HIS A 438 -5.23 14.80 -10.86
N VAL A 439 -5.76 14.27 -11.96
CA VAL A 439 -5.20 13.07 -12.60
C VAL A 439 -5.16 13.25 -14.11
N LEU A 440 -4.08 12.78 -14.72
CA LEU A 440 -4.00 12.54 -16.16
C LEU A 440 -3.53 11.12 -16.44
N VAL A 441 -4.08 10.55 -17.51
CA VAL A 441 -3.53 9.35 -18.15
C VAL A 441 -2.71 9.82 -19.34
N GLY A 442 -1.39 9.61 -19.29
CA GLY A 442 -0.45 10.06 -20.30
C GLY A 442 -0.36 9.08 -21.48
N GLU A 443 -0.22 7.79 -21.20
CA GLU A 443 -0.09 6.77 -22.24
C GLU A 443 -1.45 6.32 -22.79
N ARG A 444 -1.61 6.38 -24.12
CA ARG A 444 -2.89 6.05 -24.78
C ARG A 444 -3.36 4.62 -24.55
N ARG A 445 -2.44 3.66 -24.41
CA ARG A 445 -2.77 2.24 -24.20
C ARG A 445 -3.46 1.96 -22.86
N PHE A 446 -3.36 2.87 -21.90
CA PHE A 446 -4.00 2.74 -20.60
C PHE A 446 -5.30 3.53 -20.48
N LEU A 447 -5.76 4.17 -21.55
CA LEU A 447 -7.10 4.71 -21.64
C LEU A 447 -8.14 3.56 -21.69
N GLY A 448 -9.37 3.86 -21.28
CA GLY A 448 -10.50 2.93 -21.34
C GLY A 448 -11.23 2.83 -20.01
N ALA A 449 -12.55 2.61 -20.07
CA ALA A 449 -13.45 2.69 -18.90
C ALA A 449 -13.02 1.77 -17.75
N VAL A 450 -12.68 0.50 -18.05
CA VAL A 450 -12.31 -0.50 -17.03
C VAL A 450 -11.07 -0.07 -16.24
N ARG A 451 -9.97 0.25 -16.92
CA ARG A 451 -8.75 0.72 -16.24
C ARG A 451 -9.00 2.02 -15.49
N SER A 452 -9.80 2.91 -16.07
CA SER A 452 -10.14 4.19 -15.45
C SER A 452 -10.87 4.05 -14.12
N GLU A 453 -11.90 3.21 -14.07
CA GLU A 453 -12.65 2.92 -12.84
C GLU A 453 -11.74 2.29 -11.78
N ILE A 454 -10.86 1.36 -12.19
CA ILE A 454 -9.93 0.69 -11.28
C ILE A 454 -8.94 1.69 -10.65
N TRP A 455 -8.27 2.52 -11.45
CA TRP A 455 -7.30 3.47 -10.89
C TRP A 455 -7.98 4.55 -10.07
N MET A 456 -9.18 5.00 -10.44
CA MET A 456 -9.92 6.02 -9.69
C MET A 456 -10.31 5.50 -8.30
N ARG A 457 -10.93 4.32 -8.23
CA ARG A 457 -11.29 3.70 -6.94
C ARG A 457 -10.07 3.34 -6.10
N SER A 458 -8.98 2.90 -6.74
CA SER A 458 -7.71 2.63 -6.07
C SER A 458 -7.08 3.89 -5.47
N LEU A 459 -7.17 5.03 -6.17
CA LEU A 459 -6.71 6.32 -5.67
C LEU A 459 -7.54 6.77 -4.45
N CYS A 460 -8.87 6.64 -4.52
CA CYS A 460 -9.74 6.91 -3.38
C CYS A 460 -9.43 6.00 -2.19
N HIS A 461 -9.20 4.70 -2.46
CA HIS A 461 -8.81 3.74 -1.44
C HIS A 461 -7.52 4.19 -0.73
N TYR A 462 -6.47 4.47 -1.50
CA TYR A 462 -5.21 5.00 -0.98
C TYR A 462 -5.45 6.23 -0.09
N ILE A 463 -6.23 7.20 -0.56
CA ILE A 463 -6.48 8.45 0.17
C ILE A 463 -7.15 8.19 1.51
N PHE A 464 -8.20 7.34 1.54
CA PHE A 464 -8.89 6.99 2.77
C PHE A 464 -8.05 6.17 3.74
N LEU A 465 -7.12 5.36 3.23
CA LEU A 465 -6.15 4.63 4.05
C LEU A 465 -5.00 5.52 4.53
N ASN A 466 -4.64 6.55 3.77
CA ASN A 466 -3.50 7.41 4.08
C ASN A 466 -3.74 8.26 5.34
N ASP A 467 -4.97 8.73 5.56
CA ASP A 467 -5.36 9.40 6.81
C ASP A 467 -6.81 9.04 7.16
N PRO A 468 -7.05 8.34 8.29
CA PRO A 468 -8.40 7.89 8.67
C PRO A 468 -9.36 9.04 8.98
N ARG A 469 -8.87 10.27 9.17
CA ARG A 469 -9.70 11.47 9.38
C ARG A 469 -10.24 12.03 8.07
N THR A 470 -9.72 11.58 6.92
CA THR A 470 -10.23 11.97 5.60
C THR A 470 -11.63 11.39 5.40
N ASN A 471 -12.61 12.29 5.32
CA ASN A 471 -14.01 11.91 5.15
C ASN A 471 -14.49 12.04 3.70
N ARG A 472 -13.83 12.86 2.88
CA ARG A 472 -14.17 13.00 1.46
C ARG A 472 -12.94 13.10 0.56
N VAL A 473 -13.04 12.47 -0.62
CA VAL A 473 -12.20 12.76 -1.79
C VAL A 473 -12.93 13.75 -2.68
N VAL A 474 -12.21 14.72 -3.21
CA VAL A 474 -12.74 15.86 -3.95
C VAL A 474 -12.11 15.90 -5.33
N GLY A 475 -12.89 16.23 -6.35
CA GLY A 475 -12.39 16.55 -7.68
C GLY A 475 -13.16 17.70 -8.29
N GLU A 476 -12.61 18.26 -9.36
CA GLU A 476 -13.21 19.37 -10.09
C GLU A 476 -13.06 19.19 -11.62
N PRO A 477 -13.49 18.05 -12.19
CA PRO A 477 -13.38 17.86 -13.63
C PRO A 477 -14.07 18.96 -14.43
N ASP A 478 -13.53 19.22 -15.63
CA ASP A 478 -14.20 20.05 -16.63
C ASP A 478 -15.61 19.49 -16.92
N HIS A 479 -16.61 20.35 -16.78
CA HIS A 479 -18.01 20.04 -17.05
C HIS A 479 -18.23 19.61 -18.51
N GLY A 480 -17.42 20.11 -19.44
CA GLY A 480 -17.45 19.75 -20.86
C GLY A 480 -16.85 18.39 -21.19
N ASN A 481 -16.32 17.65 -20.21
CA ASN A 481 -15.68 16.35 -20.42
C ASN A 481 -16.59 15.18 -19.98
N PRO A 482 -17.44 14.63 -20.86
CA PRO A 482 -18.37 13.57 -20.48
C PRO A 482 -17.68 12.27 -20.07
N ALA A 483 -16.46 12.01 -20.56
CA ALA A 483 -15.73 10.79 -20.22
C ALA A 483 -15.30 10.78 -18.76
N ILE A 484 -14.75 11.90 -18.25
CA ILE A 484 -14.39 12.00 -16.83
C ILE A 484 -15.64 12.07 -15.95
N LEU A 485 -16.71 12.75 -16.39
CA LEU A 485 -17.97 12.83 -15.65
C LEU A 485 -18.67 11.49 -15.51
N ARG A 486 -18.55 10.62 -16.52
CA ARG A 486 -18.99 9.23 -16.43
C ARG A 486 -18.11 8.42 -15.48
N LEU A 487 -16.78 8.58 -15.58
CA LEU A 487 -15.85 7.88 -14.69
C LEU A 487 -16.14 8.18 -13.21
N VAL A 488 -16.41 9.44 -12.85
CA VAL A 488 -16.71 9.80 -11.46
C VAL A 488 -18.03 9.17 -10.98
N ASP A 489 -19.04 9.06 -11.85
CA ASP A 489 -20.30 8.37 -11.52
C ASP A 489 -20.07 6.87 -11.32
N ASP A 490 -19.40 6.24 -12.29
CA ASP A 490 -19.05 4.82 -12.24
C ASP A 490 -18.16 4.53 -11.01
N SER A 491 -17.34 5.49 -10.58
CA SER A 491 -16.48 5.37 -9.40
C SER A 491 -17.15 5.70 -8.07
N GLY A 492 -18.44 6.07 -8.05
CA GLY A 492 -19.20 6.29 -6.82
C GLY A 492 -19.20 7.71 -6.27
N PHE A 493 -18.71 8.71 -7.01
CA PHE A 493 -18.80 10.11 -6.60
C PHE A 493 -20.26 10.62 -6.71
N TYR A 494 -20.53 11.79 -6.16
CA TYR A 494 -21.73 12.58 -6.45
C TYR A 494 -21.35 14.02 -6.80
N LYS A 495 -22.26 14.74 -7.47
CA LYS A 495 -22.02 16.05 -8.06
C LYS A 495 -22.85 17.14 -7.35
N PRO A 496 -22.38 17.73 -6.24
CA PRO A 496 -23.15 18.73 -5.49
C PRO A 496 -23.30 20.08 -6.21
N ASN A 497 -22.35 20.45 -7.07
CA ASN A 497 -22.30 21.80 -7.64
C ASN A 497 -21.63 21.83 -9.01
N THR A 498 -22.00 22.81 -9.84
CA THR A 498 -21.29 23.18 -11.07
C THR A 498 -21.01 24.68 -11.01
N PHE A 499 -19.77 25.08 -11.25
CA PHE A 499 -19.29 26.44 -11.04
C PHE A 499 -18.24 26.81 -12.10
N ASP A 500 -17.90 28.10 -12.18
CA ASP A 500 -16.96 28.61 -13.17
C ASP A 500 -15.67 29.10 -12.49
N PHE A 501 -14.54 28.52 -12.86
CA PHE A 501 -13.23 29.14 -12.70
C PHE A 501 -12.97 30.12 -13.86
N PRO A 502 -12.01 31.07 -13.72
CA PRO A 502 -11.69 32.02 -14.79
C PRO A 502 -11.32 31.37 -16.13
N TYR A 503 -10.87 30.12 -16.11
CA TYR A 503 -10.35 29.38 -17.26
C TYR A 503 -11.13 28.10 -17.61
N LYS A 504 -12.10 27.67 -16.80
CA LYS A 504 -12.94 26.49 -17.09
C LYS A 504 -14.23 26.46 -16.30
N ARG A 505 -15.26 25.81 -16.85
CA ARG A 505 -16.47 25.42 -16.12
C ARG A 505 -16.23 24.07 -15.47
N SER A 506 -16.24 24.00 -14.14
CA SER A 506 -15.94 22.79 -13.37
C SER A 506 -17.21 22.20 -12.75
N THR A 507 -17.23 20.87 -12.64
CA THR A 507 -18.22 20.16 -11.82
C THR A 507 -17.54 19.72 -10.52
N LEU A 508 -18.01 20.20 -9.36
CA LEU A 508 -17.52 19.69 -8.08
C LEU A 508 -17.98 18.23 -7.95
N VAL A 509 -17.05 17.32 -7.69
CA VAL A 509 -17.35 15.91 -7.42
C VAL A 509 -16.85 15.55 -6.03
N LEU A 510 -17.66 14.83 -5.26
CA LEU A 510 -17.34 14.41 -3.91
C LEU A 510 -17.54 12.91 -3.76
N HIS A 511 -16.59 12.25 -3.11
CA HIS A 511 -16.71 10.86 -2.70
C HIS A 511 -16.64 10.76 -1.19
N PRO A 512 -17.77 10.53 -0.49
CA PRO A 512 -17.76 10.26 0.93
C PRO A 512 -17.10 8.92 1.25
N ARG A 513 -16.36 8.88 2.36
CA ARG A 513 -15.73 7.68 2.92
C ARG A 513 -16.74 6.55 3.09
N GLU A 514 -17.87 6.86 3.73
CA GLU A 514 -18.95 5.89 3.96
C GLU A 514 -19.44 5.29 2.64
N LYS A 515 -19.78 6.13 1.65
CA LYS A 515 -20.21 5.68 0.34
C LYS A 515 -19.17 4.78 -0.34
N PHE A 516 -17.88 5.14 -0.22
CA PHE A 516 -16.79 4.33 -0.77
C PHE A 516 -16.78 2.93 -0.15
N PHE A 517 -16.70 2.81 1.17
CA PHE A 517 -16.58 1.52 1.84
C PHE A 517 -17.87 0.70 1.87
N VAL A 518 -19.04 1.31 1.63
CA VAL A 518 -20.33 0.61 1.59
C VAL A 518 -20.71 0.17 0.16
N GLN A 519 -20.39 0.98 -0.86
CA GLN A 519 -20.95 0.80 -2.20
C GLN A 519 -19.89 0.52 -3.28
N CYS A 520 -18.62 0.86 -3.06
CA CYS A 520 -17.60 0.71 -4.09
C CYS A 520 -16.92 -0.66 -3.99
N ASN A 521 -16.86 -1.36 -5.13
CA ASN A 521 -16.09 -2.58 -5.27
C ASN A 521 -14.69 -2.29 -5.82
N LEU A 522 -13.68 -2.88 -5.20
CA LEU A 522 -12.33 -2.91 -5.73
C LEU A 522 -12.16 -4.20 -6.56
N TYR A 523 -12.12 -4.11 -7.90
CA TYR A 523 -12.01 -5.27 -8.81
C TYR A 523 -10.61 -5.85 -8.99
#